data_AF-A0A7Y2ZJ75-F1
#
_entry.id   AF-A0A7Y2ZJ75-F1
#
_cell.length_a   1.000
_cell.length_b   1.000
_cell.length_c   1.000
_cell.angle_alpha   90.00
_cell.angle_beta   90.00
_cell.angle_gamma   90.00
#
_symmetry.space_group_name_H-M   'P 1'
#
loop_
_entity.id
_entity.type
_entity.pdbx_description
1 polymer ?
#
loop_
_entity_poly.entity_id
_entity_poly.type
_entity_poly.pdbx_seq_one_letter_code
_entity_poly.pdbx_strand_id
1 'polypeptide(L)'
;MPTIPCRPALAPRLLALVSALLSTVVWWRLVWTSALGPGGESIPPAIVAALLFPGLAWAGVVAAHRGAALVTLLAGLIGLMPVGLYFLPAPGPLRLIGVAPLLMLAAGVWLVRDLRREEV
;
A
#
# COMPACT_ATOMS: atom_id res chain seq x y z
N MET A 1 -35.04 -3.87 8.75
CA MET A 1 -33.79 -3.89 7.96
C MET A 1 -33.22 -2.47 7.97
N PRO A 2 -32.13 -2.18 8.69
CA PRO A 2 -31.46 -0.90 8.53
C PRO A 2 -30.84 -0.86 7.13
N THR A 3 -31.21 0.16 6.36
CA THR A 3 -30.65 0.46 5.05
C THR A 3 -29.22 0.92 5.24
N ILE A 4 -28.25 0.09 4.86
CA ILE A 4 -26.84 0.47 4.78
C ILE A 4 -26.76 1.69 3.85
N PRO A 5 -26.26 2.85 4.31
CA PRO A 5 -26.10 4.00 3.42
C PRO A 5 -25.07 3.65 2.33
N CYS A 6 -25.59 3.36 1.13
CA CYS A 6 -24.83 3.07 -0.08
C CYS A 6 -24.10 4.30 -0.65
N ARG A 7 -23.30 5.01 0.15
CA ARG A 7 -22.20 5.79 -0.43
C ARG A 7 -20.99 4.87 -0.45
N PRO A 8 -20.59 4.33 -1.61
CA PRO A 8 -19.31 3.68 -1.66
C PRO A 8 -18.29 4.77 -1.30
N ALA A 9 -17.56 4.56 -0.21
CA ALA A 9 -16.38 5.35 0.11
C ALA A 9 -15.33 5.10 -1.00
N LEU A 10 -15.56 5.73 -2.15
CA LEU A 10 -14.79 5.58 -3.38
C LEU A 10 -13.38 6.13 -3.17
N ALA A 11 -13.27 7.24 -2.44
CA ALA A 11 -12.01 7.89 -2.18
C ALA A 11 -10.99 7.00 -1.43
N PRO A 12 -11.28 6.36 -0.28
CA PRO A 12 -10.32 5.47 0.35
C PRO A 12 -9.99 4.22 -0.48
N ARG A 13 -10.96 3.70 -1.26
CA ARG A 13 -10.72 2.57 -2.17
C ARG A 13 -9.76 2.96 -3.30
N LEU A 14 -9.94 4.15 -3.87
CA LEU A 14 -9.05 4.70 -4.89
C LEU A 14 -7.66 4.96 -4.32
N LEU A 15 -7.54 5.50 -3.09
CA LEU A 15 -6.26 5.70 -2.42
C LEU A 15 -5.52 4.38 -2.21
N ALA A 16 -6.21 3.34 -1.75
CA ALA A 16 -5.64 2.01 -1.61
C ALA A 16 -5.18 1.45 -2.97
N LEU A 17 -5.98 1.61 -4.02
CA LEU A 17 -5.64 1.15 -5.37
C LEU A 17 -4.41 1.88 -5.92
N VAL A 18 -4.36 3.20 -5.78
CA VAL A 18 -3.20 4.01 -6.19
C VAL A 18 -1.95 3.58 -5.42
N SER A 19 -2.07 3.34 -4.11
CA SER A 19 -0.96 2.79 -3.31
C SER A 19 -0.46 1.46 -3.86
N ALA A 20 -1.36 0.51 -4.13
CA ALA A 20 -0.96 -0.81 -4.65
C ALA A 20 -0.30 -0.73 -6.03
N LEU A 21 -0.81 0.12 -6.92
CA LEU A 21 -0.19 0.35 -8.23
C LEU A 21 1.20 0.97 -8.10
N LEU A 22 1.35 2.00 -7.26
CA LEU A 22 2.65 2.62 -7.01
C LEU A 22 3.65 1.62 -6.42
N SER A 23 3.25 0.86 -5.41
CA SER A 23 4.09 -0.20 -4.84
C SER A 23 4.51 -1.21 -5.92
N THR A 24 3.58 -1.69 -6.73
CA THR A 24 3.86 -2.66 -7.79
C THR A 24 4.89 -2.11 -8.79
N VAL A 25 4.66 -0.91 -9.31
CA VAL A 25 5.55 -0.29 -10.32
C VAL A 25 6.95 -0.04 -9.76
N VAL A 26 7.04 0.48 -8.53
CA VAL A 26 8.32 0.85 -7.93
C VAL A 26 9.15 -0.38 -7.57
N TRP A 27 8.53 -1.39 -6.97
CA TRP A 27 9.21 -2.63 -6.63
C TRP A 27 9.61 -3.44 -7.87
N TRP A 28 8.77 -3.46 -8.91
CA TRP A 28 9.13 -4.08 -10.19
C TRP A 28 10.33 -3.40 -10.83
N ARG A 29 10.34 -2.06 -10.86
CA ARG A 29 11.48 -1.29 -11.37
C ARG A 29 12.75 -1.56 -10.57
N LEU A 30 12.66 -1.67 -9.24
CA LEU A 30 13.79 -1.98 -8.38
C LEU A 30 14.40 -3.33 -8.76
N VAL A 31 13.59 -4.39 -8.85
CA VAL A 31 14.04 -5.72 -9.28
C VAL A 31 14.69 -5.68 -10.64
N TRP A 32 14.07 -5.00 -11.61
CA TRP A 32 14.63 -4.87 -12.95
C TRP A 32 16.01 -4.20 -12.94
N THR A 33 16.17 -3.11 -12.18
CA THR A 33 17.46 -2.42 -12.05
C THR A 33 18.50 -3.22 -11.28
N SER A 34 18.10 -4.02 -10.29
CA SER A 34 19.01 -4.86 -9.49
C SER A 34 19.43 -6.12 -10.24
N ALA A 35 18.53 -6.73 -11.01
CA ALA A 35 18.81 -7.93 -11.79
C ALA A 35 19.71 -7.67 -13.01
N LEU A 36 19.75 -6.42 -13.52
CA LEU A 36 20.60 -6.00 -14.63
C LEU A 36 21.94 -5.37 -14.18
N GLY A 37 22.27 -5.44 -12.89
CA GLY A 37 23.55 -4.96 -12.36
C GLY A 37 24.76 -5.73 -12.93
N PRO A 38 25.97 -5.15 -12.92
CA PRO A 38 27.16 -5.69 -13.60
C PRO A 38 27.67 -7.07 -13.11
N GLY A 39 26.99 -7.69 -12.15
CA GLY A 39 27.31 -9.02 -11.62
C GLY A 39 26.30 -10.13 -11.97
N GLY A 40 25.14 -9.82 -12.57
CA GLY A 40 24.16 -10.84 -12.99
C GLY A 40 23.50 -11.68 -11.88
N GLU A 41 23.93 -11.56 -10.63
CA GLU A 41 23.32 -12.25 -9.49
C GLU A 41 22.08 -11.49 -9.03
N SER A 42 20.92 -12.12 -9.21
CA SER A 42 19.70 -11.68 -8.55
C SER A 42 19.89 -11.82 -7.04
N ILE A 43 19.89 -10.70 -6.30
CA ILE A 43 19.90 -10.70 -4.84
C ILE A 43 18.55 -11.29 -4.37
N PRO A 44 18.49 -12.54 -3.86
CA PRO A 44 17.21 -13.20 -3.52
C PRO A 44 16.33 -12.36 -2.57
N PRO A 45 16.89 -11.61 -1.59
CA PRO A 45 16.12 -10.66 -0.76
C PRO A 45 15.33 -9.60 -1.54
N ALA A 46 15.84 -9.09 -2.65
CA ALA A 46 15.19 -8.04 -3.42
C ALA A 46 13.94 -8.54 -4.15
N ILE A 47 14.00 -9.78 -4.67
CA ILE A 47 12.84 -10.45 -5.30
C ILE A 47 11.77 -10.72 -4.26
N VAL A 48 12.16 -11.24 -3.08
CA VAL A 48 11.21 -11.50 -1.98
C VAL A 48 10.50 -10.21 -1.56
N ALA A 49 11.23 -9.11 -1.38
CA ALA A 49 10.63 -7.82 -1.05
C ALA A 49 9.66 -7.32 -2.14
N ALA A 50 10.03 -7.51 -3.42
CA ALA A 50 9.21 -7.08 -4.54
C ALA A 50 7.95 -7.93 -4.79
N LEU A 51 7.86 -9.13 -4.21
CA LEU A 51 6.61 -9.89 -4.15
C LEU A 51 5.81 -9.53 -2.90
N LEU A 52 6.50 -9.40 -1.76
CA LEU A 52 5.88 -9.18 -0.46
C LEU A 52 5.16 -7.83 -0.36
N PHE A 53 5.84 -6.72 -0.68
CA PHE A 53 5.29 -5.38 -0.48
C PHE A 53 4.15 -5.04 -1.45
N PRO A 54 4.22 -5.37 -2.75
CA PRO A 54 3.06 -5.26 -3.63
C PRO A 54 1.93 -6.20 -3.20
N GLY A 55 2.22 -7.45 -2.84
CA GLY A 55 1.20 -8.39 -2.36
C GLY A 55 0.45 -7.87 -1.13
N LEU A 56 1.18 -7.30 -0.18
CA LEU A 56 0.62 -6.64 1.00
C LEU A 56 -0.27 -5.44 0.63
N ALA A 57 0.17 -4.61 -0.32
CA ALA A 57 -0.62 -3.48 -0.78
C ALA A 57 -1.92 -3.93 -1.46
N TRP A 58 -1.88 -4.98 -2.28
CA TRP A 58 -3.07 -5.57 -2.88
C TRP A 58 -4.00 -6.20 -1.84
N ALA A 59 -3.48 -6.84 -0.80
CA ALA A 59 -4.28 -7.30 0.33
C ALA A 59 -5.00 -6.13 1.03
N GLY A 60 -4.32 -4.99 1.19
CA GLY A 60 -4.90 -3.74 1.69
C GLY A 60 -6.04 -3.20 0.81
N VAL A 61 -5.92 -3.29 -0.51
CA VAL A 61 -6.99 -2.94 -1.48
C VAL A 61 -8.20 -3.85 -1.28
N VAL A 62 -8.00 -5.16 -1.25
CA VAL A 62 -9.10 -6.13 -1.06
C VAL A 62 -9.80 -5.86 0.27
N ALA A 63 -9.05 -5.61 1.34
CA ALA A 63 -9.58 -5.21 2.63
C ALA A 63 -10.39 -3.91 2.57
N ALA A 64 -9.90 -2.89 1.87
CA ALA A 64 -10.58 -1.61 1.70
C ALA A 64 -11.92 -1.77 0.95
N HIS A 65 -11.95 -2.64 -0.05
CA HIS A 65 -13.19 -2.97 -0.76
C HIS A 65 -14.19 -3.73 0.11
N ARG A 66 -13.71 -4.57 1.03
CA ARG A 66 -14.55 -5.31 2.00
C ARG A 66 -14.95 -4.48 3.23
N GLY A 67 -14.51 -3.22 3.32
CA GLY A 67 -14.76 -2.37 4.50
C GLY A 67 -13.94 -2.77 5.74
N ALA A 68 -12.94 -3.64 5.60
CA ALA A 68 -12.09 -4.10 6.69
C ALA A 68 -10.99 -3.06 6.99
N ALA A 69 -11.40 -1.91 7.55
CA ALA A 69 -10.54 -0.73 7.76
C ALA A 69 -9.25 -1.05 8.54
N LEU A 70 -9.34 -1.92 9.56
CA LEU A 70 -8.19 -2.35 10.35
C LEU A 70 -7.15 -3.10 9.51
N VAL A 71 -7.59 -3.97 8.60
CA VAL A 71 -6.68 -4.74 7.74
C VAL A 71 -6.00 -3.82 6.72
N THR A 72 -6.72 -2.84 6.19
CA THR A 72 -6.13 -1.79 5.32
C THR A 72 -5.08 -0.96 6.08
N LEU A 73 -5.35 -0.58 7.33
CA LEU A 73 -4.39 0.11 8.19
C LEU A 73 -3.14 -0.72 8.43
N LEU A 74 -3.30 -2.00 8.80
CA LEU A 74 -2.18 -2.89 9.06
C LEU A 74 -1.33 -3.12 7.80
N ALA A 75 -1.95 -3.27 6.63
CA ALA A 75 -1.23 -3.38 5.38
C ALA A 75 -0.36 -2.14 5.10
N GLY A 76 -0.90 -0.94 5.33
CA GLY A 76 -0.14 0.29 5.22
C GLY A 76 0.97 0.42 6.28
N LEU A 77 0.70 0.05 7.53
CA LEU A 77 1.67 0.12 8.62
C LEU A 77 2.86 -0.83 8.40
N ILE A 78 2.57 -2.09 8.05
CA ILE A 78 3.59 -3.10 7.76
C ILE A 78 4.38 -2.71 6.50
N GLY A 79 3.71 -2.13 5.49
CA GLY A 79 4.40 -1.60 4.30
C GLY A 79 5.32 -0.41 4.62
N LEU A 80 4.97 0.39 5.63
CA LEU A 80 5.73 1.58 6.02
C LEU A 80 6.95 1.23 6.89
N MET A 81 6.84 0.21 7.75
CA MET A 81 7.84 -0.14 8.76
C MET A 81 8.68 -1.37 8.35
N PRO A 82 10.02 -1.30 8.33
CA PRO A 82 10.89 -0.12 8.43
C PRO A 82 11.16 0.55 7.06
N VAL A 83 10.93 -0.18 5.97
CA VAL A 83 11.41 0.15 4.62
C VAL A 83 10.82 1.47 4.12
N GLY A 84 9.51 1.66 4.27
CA GLY A 84 8.84 2.88 3.80
C GLY A 84 9.37 4.15 4.50
N LEU A 85 9.62 4.12 5.81
CA LEU A 85 10.19 5.27 6.51
C LEU A 85 11.62 5.58 6.05
N TYR A 86 12.44 4.55 5.81
CA TYR A 86 13.81 4.73 5.34
C TYR A 86 13.85 5.43 3.97
N PHE A 87 12.93 5.09 3.07
CA PHE A 87 12.87 5.67 1.72
C PHE A 87 12.06 6.96 1.62
N LEU A 88 11.35 7.38 2.66
CA LEU A 88 10.56 8.61 2.65
C LEU A 88 11.37 9.90 2.41
N PRO A 89 12.59 10.07 2.96
CA PRO A 89 13.44 11.22 2.63
C PRO A 89 14.24 11.04 1.33
N ALA A 90 14.19 9.87 0.69
CA ALA A 90 14.98 9.60 -0.51
C ALA A 90 14.52 10.47 -1.70
N PRO A 91 15.45 11.02 -2.50
CA PRO A 91 15.09 11.77 -3.69
C PRO A 91 14.59 10.85 -4.81
N GLY A 92 13.75 11.40 -5.69
CA GLY A 92 13.30 10.72 -6.90
C GLY A 92 12.27 9.60 -6.65
N PRO A 93 12.19 8.59 -7.54
CA PRO A 93 11.12 7.58 -7.52
C PRO A 93 11.20 6.64 -6.31
N LEU A 94 12.36 6.53 -5.65
CA LEU A 94 12.50 5.74 -4.43
C LEU A 94 11.63 6.27 -3.28
N ARG A 95 11.33 7.57 -3.27
CA ARG A 95 10.38 8.17 -2.31
C ARG A 95 9.01 7.49 -2.32
N LEU A 96 8.61 6.96 -3.48
CA LEU A 96 7.31 6.32 -3.65
C LEU A 96 7.19 5.03 -2.83
N ILE A 97 8.31 4.39 -2.47
CA ILE A 97 8.34 3.25 -1.53
C ILE A 97 7.79 3.66 -0.17
N GLY A 98 8.07 4.88 0.29
CA GLY A 98 7.52 5.42 1.54
C GLY A 98 6.12 6.04 1.38
N VAL A 99 5.86 6.70 0.24
CA VAL A 99 4.57 7.37 0.00
C VAL A 99 3.44 6.36 -0.21
N ALA A 100 3.67 5.25 -0.92
CA ALA A 100 2.61 4.28 -1.20
C ALA A 100 2.00 3.68 0.08
N PRO A 101 2.77 3.20 1.08
CA PRO A 101 2.23 2.75 2.35
C PRO A 101 1.50 3.84 3.15
N LEU A 102 1.95 5.11 3.06
CA LEU A 102 1.25 6.24 3.68
C LEU A 102 -0.14 6.47 3.08
N LEU A 103 -0.27 6.35 1.76
CA LEU A 103 -1.57 6.41 1.09
C LEU A 103 -2.50 5.28 1.54
N MET A 104 -1.96 4.07 1.74
CA MET A 104 -2.71 2.94 2.29
C MET A 104 -3.16 3.18 3.74
N LEU A 105 -2.27 3.73 4.58
CA LEU A 105 -2.63 4.15 5.93
C LEU A 105 -3.72 5.22 5.92
N ALA A 106 -3.59 6.24 5.07
CA ALA A 106 -4.60 7.28 4.92
C ALA A 106 -5.96 6.70 4.50
N ALA A 107 -5.97 5.73 3.57
CA ALA A 107 -7.18 5.01 3.17
C ALA A 107 -7.81 4.27 4.37
N GLY A 108 -7.00 3.58 5.16
CA GLY A 108 -7.45 2.88 6.36
C GLY A 108 -8.02 3.83 7.43
N VAL A 109 -7.34 4.94 7.74
CA VAL A 109 -7.82 5.97 8.69
C VAL A 109 -9.15 6.56 8.22
N TRP A 110 -9.27 6.83 6.93
CA TRP A 110 -10.52 7.35 6.36
C TRP A 110 -11.64 6.34 6.53
N LEU A 111 -11.43 5.06 6.17
CA LEU A 111 -12.45 4.02 6.38
C LEU A 111 -12.91 3.93 7.83
N VAL A 112 -12.00 4.04 8.81
CA VAL A 112 -12.38 4.08 10.24
C VAL A 112 -13.27 5.30 10.57
N ARG A 113 -12.96 6.46 9.99
CA ARG A 113 -13.75 7.68 10.19
C ARG A 113 -15.13 7.60 9.55
N ASP A 114 -15.23 7.01 8.37
CA ASP A 114 -16.52 6.84 7.68
C ASP A 114 -17.41 5.87 8.47
N LEU A 115 -16.87 4.73 8.95
CA LEU A 115 -17.62 3.79 9.80
C LEU A 115 -18.16 4.46 11.07
N ARG A 116 -17.34 5.29 11.75
CA ARG A 116 -17.79 6.02 12.95
C ARG A 116 -18.88 7.05 12.67
N ARG A 117 -18.97 7.61 11.45
CA ARG A 117 -20.02 8.57 11.08
C ARG A 117 -21.38 7.91 10.84
N GLU A 118 -21.39 6.61 10.52
CA GLU A 118 -22.63 5.85 10.31
C GLU A 118 -23.26 5.35 11.62
N GLU A 119 -22.51 5.37 12.72
CA GLU A 119 -22.97 4.97 14.07
C GLU A 119 -23.66 6.10 14.86
N VAL A 120 -23.60 7.35 14.36
CA VAL A 120 -24.15 8.57 15.00
C VAL A 120 -25.36 9.08 14.23
#